data_AF-A0A832KHU8-F1
#
_entry.id   AF-A0A832KHU8-F1
#
_cell.length_a   1.000
_cell.length_b   1.000
_cell.length_c   1.000
_cell.angle_alpha   90.00
_cell.angle_beta   90.00
_cell.angle_gamma   90.00
#
_symmetry.space_group_name_H-M   'P 1'
#
loop_
_entity.id
_entity.type
_entity.pdbx_description
1 polymer ?
#
loop_
_entity_poly.entity_id
_entity_poly.type
_entity_poly.pdbx_seq_one_letter_code
_entity_poly.pdbx_strand_id
1 'polypeptide(L)'
;MDLQQLELAINSPEKPVRLEASRSLGSMIESGSLRRKALEEVNNHVHTTWSFSPYEPSAAAYAAWKAGLGIVGSIDHDSIGAAEELLQAARNIGIASTVGFEMRVSFLDTPLAERKINNPDSPGIVYMCTHGVPHQKIDEVAAFLKPVNKQRNLRNKAQVEALQSLVGRYGFDLDFERDVVPLSRFAEGGSITERHILYAMSRQCIAMFGKGEKLLRFLEKELKVALSPQVNSLLLDPLNPHYAYDLLGVFKSNFLPRFFIQPAKAECPDVRDVVAFGNSIGGIPAYAYLGDVAQSVTGDKKAEKFEDDFLVELMDLLVDIGYPAITYMPPRNTLEQMHRLQSLAKERNLMEISGVDINSSRQSMNCPELLQPSCRHLVDSAWALVAHEKLATVDAELGLFHPDNPHAGKSLDERLALYASLGRKMDSHHPLDLIKLF
;
A
#
# COMPACT_ATOMS: atom_id res chain seq x y z
N MET A 1 24.14 -20.59 -1.62
CA MET A 1 22.87 -20.86 -2.32
C MET A 1 22.99 -20.33 -3.73
N ASP A 2 22.45 -21.03 -4.72
CA ASP A 2 22.32 -20.44 -6.06
C ASP A 2 21.26 -19.32 -6.04
N LEU A 3 21.22 -18.49 -7.09
CA LEU A 3 20.31 -17.35 -7.15
C LEU A 3 18.84 -17.78 -7.02
N GLN A 4 18.44 -18.89 -7.64
CA GLN A 4 17.05 -19.36 -7.61
C GLN A 4 16.60 -19.73 -6.19
N GLN A 5 17.46 -20.37 -5.42
CA GLN A 5 17.23 -20.66 -4.01
C GLN A 5 17.08 -19.38 -3.18
N LEU A 6 17.91 -18.37 -3.43
CA LEU A 6 17.80 -17.08 -2.75
C LEU A 6 16.50 -16.34 -3.08
N GLU A 7 16.06 -16.38 -4.35
CA GLU A 7 14.81 -15.76 -4.79
C GLU A 7 13.57 -16.41 -4.17
N LEU A 8 13.64 -17.71 -3.85
CA LEU A 8 12.61 -18.39 -3.06
C LEU A 8 12.73 -18.04 -1.57
N ALA A 9 13.96 -18.05 -1.04
CA ALA A 9 14.22 -17.84 0.39
C ALA A 9 13.85 -16.42 0.86
N ILE A 10 14.00 -15.40 0.01
CA ILE A 10 13.69 -14.01 0.39
C ILE A 10 12.20 -13.76 0.64
N ASN A 11 11.33 -14.66 0.15
CA ASN A 11 9.88 -14.65 0.41
C ASN A 11 9.45 -15.79 1.35
N SER A 12 10.38 -16.39 2.09
CA SER A 12 10.12 -17.45 3.07
C SER A 12 9.16 -16.97 4.17
N PRO A 13 8.32 -17.83 4.76
CA PRO A 13 7.52 -17.45 5.92
C PRO A 13 8.38 -17.11 7.16
N GLU A 14 9.63 -17.55 7.20
CA GLU A 14 10.54 -17.38 8.33
C GLU A 14 11.41 -16.11 8.18
N LYS A 15 11.22 -15.12 9.07
CA LYS A 15 11.98 -13.86 9.08
C LYS A 15 13.51 -14.05 9.05
N PRO A 16 14.12 -14.96 9.83
CA PRO A 16 15.57 -15.17 9.78
C PRO A 16 16.07 -15.62 8.40
N VAL A 17 15.30 -16.47 7.70
CA VAL A 17 15.63 -16.96 6.35
C VAL A 17 15.59 -15.82 5.35
N ARG A 18 14.57 -14.95 5.43
CA ARG A 18 14.43 -13.78 4.56
C ARG A 18 15.58 -12.79 4.73
N LEU A 19 15.93 -12.47 5.98
CA LEU A 19 17.02 -11.55 6.27
C LEU A 19 18.36 -12.10 5.80
N GLU A 20 18.63 -13.39 5.98
CA GLU A 20 19.86 -14.02 5.47
C GLU A 20 19.91 -14.00 3.93
N ALA A 21 18.79 -14.29 3.27
CA ALA A 21 18.69 -14.18 1.82
C ALA A 21 18.95 -12.74 1.34
N SER A 22 18.42 -11.72 2.04
CA SER A 22 18.66 -10.31 1.70
C SER A 22 20.14 -9.91 1.81
N ARG A 23 20.88 -10.41 2.81
CA ARG A 23 22.34 -10.19 2.94
C ARG A 23 23.13 -10.86 1.82
N SER A 24 22.76 -12.11 1.51
CA SER A 24 23.39 -12.88 0.43
C SER A 24 23.19 -12.21 -0.92
N LEU A 25 21.95 -11.79 -1.23
CA LEU A 25 21.63 -11.04 -2.44
C LEU A 25 22.36 -9.69 -2.47
N GLY A 26 22.36 -8.95 -1.35
CA GLY A 26 23.12 -7.71 -1.20
C GLY A 26 24.62 -7.87 -1.53
N SER A 27 25.25 -8.91 -0.99
CA SER A 27 26.66 -9.23 -1.26
C SER A 27 26.93 -9.54 -2.74
N MET A 28 25.99 -10.22 -3.41
CA MET A 28 26.07 -10.48 -4.85
C MET A 28 25.94 -9.19 -5.66
N ILE A 29 25.08 -8.27 -5.22
CA ILE A 29 24.85 -6.97 -5.85
C ILE A 29 26.09 -6.07 -5.70
N GLU A 30 26.63 -5.96 -4.49
CA GLU A 30 27.81 -5.14 -4.18
C GLU A 30 29.06 -5.63 -4.92
N SER A 31 29.26 -6.95 -4.99
CA SER A 31 30.35 -7.55 -5.79
C SER A 31 30.14 -7.45 -7.30
N GLY A 32 28.96 -7.01 -7.75
CA GLY A 32 28.62 -6.89 -9.17
C GLY A 32 28.36 -8.23 -9.89
N SER A 33 28.22 -9.32 -9.14
CA SER A 33 27.85 -10.65 -9.65
C SER A 33 26.36 -10.77 -9.96
N LEU A 34 25.53 -9.97 -9.29
CA LEU A 34 24.12 -9.77 -9.63
C LEU A 34 23.92 -8.30 -10.06
N ARG A 35 23.31 -8.08 -11.23
CA ARG A 35 23.13 -6.75 -11.82
C ARG A 35 21.69 -6.53 -12.27
N ARG A 36 21.30 -5.27 -12.33
CA ARG A 36 20.03 -4.78 -12.87
C ARG A 36 20.26 -3.61 -13.82
N LYS A 37 19.28 -3.32 -14.66
CA LYS A 37 19.17 -2.00 -15.29
C LYS A 37 18.48 -1.07 -14.31
N ALA A 38 19.20 -0.08 -13.78
CA ALA A 38 18.58 0.96 -12.96
C ALA A 38 17.70 1.87 -13.83
N LEU A 39 16.53 2.22 -13.31
CA LEU A 39 15.54 3.10 -13.90
C LEU A 39 15.36 4.33 -13.00
N GLU A 40 14.74 5.38 -13.53
CA GLU A 40 14.34 6.55 -12.73
C GLU A 40 13.04 6.31 -11.96
N GLU A 41 12.34 5.21 -12.25
CA GLU A 41 11.09 4.83 -11.59
C GLU A 41 11.29 4.58 -10.10
N VAL A 42 10.27 4.93 -9.32
CA VAL A 42 10.23 4.83 -7.86
C VAL A 42 8.86 4.32 -7.44
N ASN A 43 8.77 3.64 -6.30
CA ASN A 43 7.48 3.29 -5.71
C ASN A 43 7.57 3.27 -4.19
N ASN A 44 6.94 4.23 -3.53
CA ASN A 44 6.92 4.34 -2.08
C ASN A 44 5.61 3.80 -1.44
N HIS A 45 4.74 3.14 -2.20
CA HIS A 45 3.48 2.53 -1.73
C HIS A 45 3.35 1.10 -2.22
N VAL A 46 3.92 0.18 -1.44
CA VAL A 46 3.84 -1.27 -1.62
C VAL A 46 3.23 -1.88 -0.37
N HIS A 47 2.24 -2.74 -0.53
CA HIS A 47 1.75 -3.58 0.56
C HIS A 47 2.62 -4.83 0.68
N THR A 48 2.70 -5.36 1.88
CA THR A 48 3.35 -6.62 2.22
C THR A 48 2.34 -7.60 2.82
N THR A 49 2.82 -8.76 3.27
CA THR A 49 2.06 -9.74 4.08
C THR A 49 1.60 -9.19 5.45
N TRP A 50 2.04 -7.99 5.84
CA TRP A 50 1.56 -7.29 7.04
C TRP A 50 0.26 -6.53 6.83
N SER A 51 -0.18 -6.33 5.60
CA SER A 51 -1.61 -6.24 5.29
C SER A 51 -1.96 -7.32 4.30
N PHE A 52 -1.95 -7.06 2.98
CA PHE A 52 -2.28 -8.09 2.00
C PHE A 52 -1.47 -7.93 0.74
N SER A 53 -0.56 -8.86 0.49
CA SER A 53 0.34 -8.87 -0.65
C SER A 53 0.98 -10.26 -0.78
N PRO A 54 1.46 -10.67 -1.97
CA PRO A 54 2.27 -11.88 -2.09
C PRO A 54 3.71 -11.71 -1.61
N TYR A 55 4.12 -10.49 -1.26
CA TYR A 55 5.49 -10.16 -0.88
C TYR A 55 5.64 -10.01 0.63
N GLU A 56 6.57 -10.77 1.19
CA GLU A 56 7.19 -10.45 2.48
C GLU A 56 8.04 -9.18 2.34
N PRO A 57 8.32 -8.42 3.41
CA PRO A 57 9.02 -7.13 3.35
C PRO A 57 10.39 -7.23 2.65
N SER A 58 11.19 -8.24 3.00
CA SER A 58 12.48 -8.47 2.31
C SER A 58 12.30 -8.75 0.81
N ALA A 59 11.27 -9.51 0.44
CA ALA A 59 10.97 -9.82 -0.95
C ALA A 59 10.48 -8.60 -1.72
N ALA A 60 9.71 -7.71 -1.08
CA ALA A 60 9.29 -6.44 -1.68
C ALA A 60 10.50 -5.56 -2.02
N ALA A 61 11.48 -5.45 -1.11
CA ALA A 61 12.71 -4.70 -1.35
C ALA A 61 13.52 -5.28 -2.53
N TYR A 62 13.70 -6.60 -2.58
CA TYR A 62 14.40 -7.24 -3.68
C TYR A 62 13.63 -7.16 -5.01
N ALA A 63 12.32 -7.33 -5.00
CA ALA A 63 11.48 -7.24 -6.19
C ALA A 63 11.53 -5.83 -6.80
N ALA A 64 11.44 -4.78 -5.98
CA ALA A 64 11.64 -3.40 -6.42
C ALA A 64 13.06 -3.20 -6.97
N TRP A 65 14.08 -3.77 -6.31
CA TRP A 65 15.45 -3.69 -6.81
C TRP A 65 15.58 -4.34 -8.18
N LYS A 66 15.11 -5.59 -8.32
CA LYS A 66 15.15 -6.38 -9.54
C LYS A 66 14.38 -5.73 -10.70
N ALA A 67 13.28 -5.03 -10.40
CA ALA A 67 12.49 -4.24 -11.36
C ALA A 67 13.19 -2.94 -11.83
N GLY A 68 14.36 -2.61 -11.28
CA GLY A 68 15.13 -1.43 -11.65
C GLY A 68 14.78 -0.17 -10.86
N LEU A 69 13.90 -0.24 -9.86
CA LEU A 69 13.44 0.93 -9.13
C LEU A 69 14.55 1.55 -8.26
N GLY A 70 14.48 2.88 -8.11
CA GLY A 70 15.35 3.64 -7.21
C GLY A 70 14.93 3.57 -5.75
N ILE A 71 13.61 3.51 -5.49
CA ILE A 71 13.01 3.54 -4.15
C ILE A 71 11.95 2.44 -4.02
N VAL A 72 11.86 1.84 -2.82
CA VAL A 72 10.75 1.00 -2.36
C VAL A 72 10.16 1.55 -1.06
N GLY A 73 8.85 1.55 -0.87
CA GLY A 73 8.26 1.91 0.42
C GLY A 73 7.10 1.02 0.84
N SER A 74 7.11 0.57 2.11
CA SER A 74 6.01 -0.22 2.66
C SER A 74 4.94 0.69 3.25
N ILE A 75 3.71 0.51 2.80
CA ILE A 75 2.52 1.21 3.28
C ILE A 75 1.44 0.14 3.45
N ASP A 76 1.42 -0.53 4.60
CA ASP A 76 0.44 -1.57 4.88
C ASP A 76 -0.86 -0.99 5.45
N HIS A 77 -2.00 -1.61 5.11
CA HIS A 77 -3.29 -1.19 5.66
C HIS A 77 -3.34 -1.47 7.16
N ASP A 78 -3.70 -0.47 7.95
CA ASP A 78 -3.84 -0.48 9.41
C ASP A 78 -2.64 -1.18 10.10
N SER A 79 -1.44 -1.09 9.54
CA SER A 79 -0.23 -1.77 10.06
C SER A 79 1.05 -1.03 9.66
N ILE A 80 2.03 -1.04 10.57
CA ILE A 80 3.41 -0.58 10.33
C ILE A 80 4.42 -1.72 10.54
N GLY A 81 3.97 -2.94 10.86
CA GLY A 81 4.84 -4.01 11.36
C GLY A 81 5.90 -4.51 10.37
N ALA A 82 5.72 -4.25 9.07
CA ALA A 82 6.71 -4.55 8.04
C ALA A 82 7.93 -3.62 8.05
N ALA A 83 7.82 -2.45 8.70
CA ALA A 83 8.74 -1.33 8.53
C ALA A 83 10.20 -1.71 8.84
N GLU A 84 10.46 -2.29 10.01
CA GLU A 84 11.82 -2.63 10.43
C GLU A 84 12.49 -3.62 9.47
N GLU A 85 11.76 -4.66 9.04
CA GLU A 85 12.30 -5.65 8.12
C GLU A 85 12.57 -5.05 6.74
N LEU A 86 11.64 -4.24 6.20
CA LEU A 86 11.85 -3.57 4.92
C LEU A 86 13.10 -2.68 4.98
N LEU A 87 13.22 -1.85 6.01
CA LEU A 87 14.36 -0.94 6.18
C LEU A 87 15.68 -1.72 6.27
N GLN A 88 15.71 -2.82 7.02
CA GLN A 88 16.90 -3.67 7.13
C GLN A 88 17.23 -4.37 5.80
N ALA A 89 16.24 -4.95 5.13
CA ALA A 89 16.43 -5.64 3.86
C ALA A 89 16.85 -4.67 2.75
N ALA A 90 16.33 -3.44 2.74
CA ALA A 90 16.71 -2.39 1.79
C ALA A 90 18.16 -1.92 1.99
N ARG A 91 18.63 -1.85 3.25
CA ARG A 91 20.05 -1.59 3.56
C ARG A 91 20.95 -2.74 3.11
N ASN A 92 20.58 -4.00 3.35
CA ASN A 92 21.30 -5.15 2.81
C ASN A 92 21.30 -5.10 1.27
N ILE A 93 20.14 -4.73 0.72
CA ILE A 93 19.78 -4.35 -0.65
C ILE A 93 20.80 -3.57 -1.46
N GLY A 94 21.11 -2.39 -0.90
CA GLY A 94 21.54 -1.23 -1.65
C GLY A 94 20.39 -0.54 -2.41
N ILE A 95 19.17 -0.49 -1.83
CA ILE A 95 18.03 0.27 -2.39
C ILE A 95 17.49 1.28 -1.39
N ALA A 96 17.15 2.48 -1.86
CA ALA A 96 16.56 3.50 -1.01
C ALA A 96 15.15 3.07 -0.57
N SER A 97 14.79 3.39 0.67
CA SER A 97 13.53 2.94 1.25
C SER A 97 12.86 3.97 2.15
N THR A 98 11.54 3.86 2.26
CA THR A 98 10.71 4.59 3.21
C THR A 98 9.61 3.70 3.79
N VAL A 99 9.04 4.05 4.92
CA VAL A 99 7.99 3.29 5.60
C VAL A 99 6.85 4.20 6.06
N GLY A 100 5.68 3.62 6.18
CA GLY A 100 4.48 4.29 6.63
C GLY A 100 3.32 3.31 6.71
N PHE A 101 2.12 3.85 6.85
CA PHE A 101 0.91 3.04 6.96
C PHE A 101 -0.24 3.73 6.22
N GLU A 102 -1.18 2.93 5.77
CA GLU A 102 -2.44 3.40 5.20
C GLU A 102 -3.57 3.00 6.13
N MET A 103 -4.56 3.84 6.36
CA MET A 103 -5.69 3.46 7.20
C MET A 103 -7.00 4.08 6.73
N ARG A 104 -8.10 3.53 7.23
CA ARG A 104 -9.43 4.14 7.09
C ARG A 104 -9.65 5.15 8.20
N VAL A 105 -10.10 6.34 7.82
CA VAL A 105 -10.45 7.43 8.73
C VAL A 105 -11.86 7.91 8.46
N SER A 106 -12.46 8.53 9.48
CA SER A 106 -13.81 9.06 9.41
C SER A 106 -13.80 10.54 9.00
N PHE A 107 -14.60 10.84 7.99
CA PHE A 107 -15.01 12.18 7.58
C PHE A 107 -16.46 12.47 8.01
N LEU A 108 -17.07 11.61 8.84
CA LEU A 108 -18.47 11.73 9.26
C LEU A 108 -18.75 13.01 10.05
N ASP A 109 -17.74 13.59 10.69
CA ASP A 109 -17.84 14.87 11.42
C ASP A 109 -17.25 16.04 10.59
N THR A 110 -17.39 15.98 9.26
CA THR A 110 -16.95 17.00 8.29
C THR A 110 -18.08 17.34 7.31
N PRO A 111 -17.98 18.42 6.52
CA PRO A 111 -18.96 18.72 5.46
C PRO A 111 -19.14 17.61 4.40
N LEU A 112 -18.18 16.69 4.29
CA LEU A 112 -18.19 15.59 3.31
C LEU A 112 -18.76 14.27 3.86
N ALA A 113 -19.40 14.27 5.04
CA ALA A 113 -19.89 13.07 5.73
C ALA A 113 -20.76 12.13 4.86
N GLU A 114 -21.61 12.68 4.00
CA GLU A 114 -22.52 11.92 3.15
C GLU A 114 -21.97 11.69 1.73
N ARG A 115 -20.75 12.14 1.44
CA ARG A 115 -20.14 11.98 0.12
C ARG A 115 -19.55 10.60 -0.03
N LYS A 116 -19.61 10.10 -1.26
CA LYS A 116 -18.76 9.01 -1.71
C LYS A 116 -17.39 9.59 -2.06
N ILE A 117 -16.39 9.23 -1.28
CA ILE A 117 -15.01 9.71 -1.39
C ILE A 117 -14.14 8.56 -1.91
N ASN A 118 -12.81 8.58 -1.80
CA ASN A 118 -11.89 7.52 -2.22
C ASN A 118 -12.15 6.10 -1.65
N ASN A 119 -13.15 5.92 -0.80
CA ASN A 119 -13.68 4.62 -0.40
C ASN A 119 -14.97 4.29 -1.17
N PRO A 120 -14.97 3.30 -2.07
CA PRO A 120 -16.14 2.96 -2.87
C PRO A 120 -17.29 2.35 -2.05
N ASP A 121 -16.98 1.76 -0.90
CA ASP A 121 -17.90 0.90 -0.14
C ASP A 121 -18.58 1.63 1.04
N SER A 122 -18.04 2.76 1.48
CA SER A 122 -18.46 3.44 2.71
C SER A 122 -18.48 4.97 2.54
N PRO A 123 -19.67 5.61 2.43
CA PRO A 123 -19.78 7.06 2.46
C PRO A 123 -19.15 7.65 3.72
N GLY A 124 -18.49 8.81 3.60
CA GLY A 124 -17.87 9.50 4.72
C GLY A 124 -16.69 8.77 5.38
N ILE A 125 -16.20 7.69 4.80
CA ILE A 125 -14.98 6.99 5.21
C ILE A 125 -13.94 7.18 4.12
N VAL A 126 -12.69 7.42 4.51
CA VAL A 126 -11.61 7.77 3.60
C VAL A 126 -10.41 6.86 3.85
N TYR A 127 -9.70 6.47 2.80
CA TYR A 127 -8.35 5.94 2.90
C TYR A 127 -7.34 7.08 2.91
N MET A 128 -6.40 7.04 3.84
CA MET A 128 -5.27 7.98 3.84
C MET A 128 -3.98 7.27 4.20
N CYS A 129 -2.87 7.82 3.76
CA CYS A 129 -1.54 7.35 4.09
C CYS A 129 -0.88 8.28 5.10
N THR A 130 0.02 7.75 5.92
CA THR A 130 1.06 8.54 6.59
C THR A 130 2.39 7.98 6.14
N HIS A 131 3.14 8.77 5.37
CA HIS A 131 4.42 8.37 4.78
C HIS A 131 5.60 8.85 5.62
N GLY A 132 6.79 8.27 5.40
CA GLY A 132 8.05 8.81 5.91
C GLY A 132 8.19 8.74 7.43
N VAL A 133 7.60 7.72 8.08
CA VAL A 133 7.60 7.58 9.54
C VAL A 133 9.04 7.40 10.05
N PRO A 134 9.55 8.30 10.94
CA PRO A 134 10.88 8.17 11.53
C PRO A 134 11.05 6.85 12.30
N HIS A 135 12.24 6.23 12.27
CA HIS A 135 12.41 4.83 12.74
C HIS A 135 12.10 4.68 14.24
N GLN A 136 12.46 5.68 15.04
CA GLN A 136 12.17 5.76 16.47
C GLN A 136 10.68 5.91 16.82
N LYS A 137 9.80 6.11 15.82
CA LYS A 137 8.36 6.27 15.99
C LYS A 137 7.54 5.06 15.57
N ILE A 138 8.18 4.00 15.06
CA ILE A 138 7.50 2.78 14.58
C ILE A 138 6.65 2.14 15.70
N ASP A 139 7.19 2.00 16.91
CA ASP A 139 6.46 1.43 18.05
C ASP A 139 5.25 2.28 18.48
N GLU A 140 5.39 3.61 18.40
CA GLU A 140 4.31 4.56 18.73
C GLU A 140 3.15 4.43 17.73
N VAL A 141 3.47 4.29 16.43
CA VAL A 141 2.47 3.98 15.39
C VAL A 141 1.81 2.63 15.61
N ALA A 142 2.59 1.59 15.94
CA ALA A 142 2.03 0.26 16.21
C ALA A 142 1.05 0.30 17.40
N ALA A 143 1.36 1.06 18.45
CA ALA A 143 0.48 1.27 19.58
C ALA A 143 -0.81 2.02 19.20
N PHE A 144 -0.70 3.04 18.33
CA PHE A 144 -1.83 3.82 17.82
C PHE A 144 -2.81 2.96 17.00
N LEU A 145 -2.30 2.05 16.15
CA LEU A 145 -3.11 1.21 15.26
C LEU A 145 -3.77 0.00 15.97
N LYS A 146 -3.20 -0.46 17.09
CA LYS A 146 -3.70 -1.61 17.85
C LYS A 146 -5.20 -1.56 18.20
N PRO A 147 -5.77 -0.46 18.73
CA PRO A 147 -7.22 -0.38 18.98
C PRO A 147 -8.05 -0.47 17.69
N VAL A 148 -7.58 0.12 16.58
CA VAL A 148 -8.23 0.03 15.26
C VAL A 148 -8.26 -1.42 14.78
N ASN A 149 -7.14 -2.13 14.86
CA ASN A 149 -7.07 -3.55 14.47
C ASN A 149 -8.02 -4.43 15.28
N LYS A 150 -8.16 -4.16 16.58
CA LYS A 150 -9.11 -4.89 17.45
C LYS A 150 -10.54 -4.75 16.93
N GLN A 151 -10.98 -3.52 16.62
CA GLN A 151 -12.33 -3.28 16.10
C GLN A 151 -12.51 -3.88 14.70
N ARG A 152 -11.51 -3.73 13.83
CA ARG A 152 -11.49 -4.36 12.51
C ARG A 152 -11.66 -5.87 12.59
N ASN A 153 -11.03 -6.54 13.55
CA ASN A 153 -11.14 -8.00 13.67
C ASN A 153 -12.48 -8.47 14.23
N LEU A 154 -13.15 -7.68 15.07
CA LEU A 154 -14.55 -7.95 15.44
C LEU A 154 -15.44 -7.96 14.19
N ARG A 155 -15.25 -6.96 13.32
CA ARG A 155 -15.96 -6.89 12.04
C ARG A 155 -15.56 -8.01 11.09
N ASN A 156 -14.27 -8.31 10.94
CA ASN A 156 -13.80 -9.39 10.07
C ASN A 156 -14.36 -10.75 10.49
N LYS A 157 -14.43 -11.04 11.80
CA LYS A 157 -15.06 -12.26 12.31
C LYS A 157 -16.54 -12.34 11.92
N ALA A 158 -17.30 -11.27 12.11
CA ALA A 158 -18.70 -11.21 11.69
C ALA A 158 -18.85 -11.34 10.15
N GLN A 159 -17.91 -10.80 9.38
CA GLN A 159 -17.89 -10.95 7.92
C GLN A 159 -17.61 -12.39 7.49
N VAL A 160 -16.75 -13.13 8.20
CA VAL A 160 -16.55 -14.56 7.97
C VAL A 160 -17.82 -15.35 8.27
N GLU A 161 -18.51 -15.07 9.37
CA GLU A 161 -19.78 -15.73 9.72
C GLU A 161 -20.87 -15.45 8.65
N ALA A 162 -20.95 -14.21 8.17
CA ALA A 162 -21.85 -13.83 7.08
C ALA A 162 -21.52 -14.56 5.77
N LEU A 163 -20.23 -14.59 5.38
CA LEU A 163 -19.79 -15.32 4.20
C LEU A 163 -20.07 -16.82 4.34
N GLN A 164 -19.74 -17.42 5.47
CA GLN A 164 -19.98 -18.83 5.76
C GLN A 164 -21.47 -19.18 5.64
N SER A 165 -22.37 -18.30 6.07
CA SER A 165 -23.82 -18.49 5.90
C SER A 165 -24.25 -18.52 4.43
N LEU A 166 -23.54 -17.82 3.54
CA LEU A 166 -23.80 -17.81 2.11
C LEU A 166 -23.25 -19.07 1.42
N VAL A 167 -22.07 -19.54 1.83
CA VAL A 167 -21.32 -20.56 1.10
C VAL A 167 -21.32 -21.95 1.74
N GLY A 168 -21.70 -22.07 3.02
CA GLY A 168 -21.62 -23.32 3.77
C GLY A 168 -22.48 -24.45 3.19
N ARG A 169 -23.61 -24.11 2.55
CA ARG A 169 -24.45 -25.10 1.82
C ARG A 169 -23.72 -25.81 0.68
N TYR A 170 -22.60 -25.27 0.20
CA TYR A 170 -21.77 -25.86 -0.83
C TYR A 170 -20.59 -26.67 -0.26
N GLY A 171 -20.55 -26.89 1.05
CA GLY A 171 -19.50 -27.64 1.74
C GLY A 171 -18.31 -26.81 2.21
N PHE A 172 -18.38 -25.48 2.10
CA PHE A 172 -17.39 -24.60 2.75
C PHE A 172 -17.54 -24.68 4.27
N ASP A 173 -16.39 -24.60 4.94
CA ASP A 173 -16.28 -24.52 6.40
C ASP A 173 -15.24 -23.44 6.68
N LEU A 174 -15.61 -22.18 6.53
CA LEU A 174 -14.71 -21.05 6.74
C LEU A 174 -14.73 -20.65 8.22
N ASP A 175 -13.55 -20.57 8.81
CA ASP A 175 -13.35 -20.09 10.17
C ASP A 175 -12.31 -18.95 10.22
N PHE A 176 -12.60 -17.94 11.03
CA PHE A 176 -11.76 -16.75 11.11
C PHE A 176 -10.38 -17.06 11.71
N GLU A 177 -10.31 -17.82 12.81
CA GLU A 177 -9.07 -18.07 13.54
C GLU A 177 -8.19 -19.12 12.83
N ARG A 178 -8.82 -20.16 12.28
CA ARG A 178 -8.13 -21.27 11.62
C ARG A 178 -7.71 -20.92 10.20
N ASP A 179 -8.57 -20.25 9.43
CA ASP A 179 -8.37 -20.12 7.98
C ASP A 179 -7.95 -18.71 7.54
N VAL A 180 -8.33 -17.67 8.30
CA VAL A 180 -8.07 -16.26 7.93
C VAL A 180 -6.85 -15.70 8.66
N VAL A 181 -6.80 -15.79 9.99
CA VAL A 181 -5.71 -15.23 10.80
C VAL A 181 -4.32 -15.70 10.32
N PRO A 182 -4.08 -17.00 10.02
CA PRO A 182 -2.76 -17.48 9.60
C PRO A 182 -2.32 -17.03 8.20
N LEU A 183 -3.21 -16.40 7.43
CA LEU A 183 -2.87 -15.80 6.13
C LEU A 183 -2.23 -14.42 6.26
N SER A 184 -2.30 -13.84 7.45
CA SER A 184 -1.75 -12.53 7.77
C SER A 184 -0.57 -12.66 8.73
N ARG A 185 0.14 -11.57 8.96
CA ARG A 185 1.14 -11.43 10.02
C ARG A 185 0.57 -10.91 11.33
N PHE A 186 -0.70 -11.20 11.66
CA PHE A 186 -1.41 -10.61 12.79
C PHE A 186 -0.69 -10.75 14.14
N ALA A 187 -0.11 -11.93 14.43
CA ALA A 187 0.66 -12.14 15.66
C ALA A 187 1.96 -11.31 15.74
N GLU A 188 2.43 -10.81 14.60
CA GLU A 188 3.65 -10.01 14.44
C GLU A 188 3.34 -8.53 14.11
N GLY A 189 2.13 -8.07 14.44
CA GLY A 189 1.70 -6.68 14.24
C GLY A 189 1.15 -6.38 12.84
N GLY A 190 0.87 -7.40 12.02
CA GLY A 190 0.12 -7.26 10.77
C GLY A 190 -1.38 -7.03 11.00
N SER A 191 -2.09 -6.66 9.94
CA SER A 191 -3.55 -6.48 9.95
C SER A 191 -4.25 -7.51 9.06
N ILE A 192 -5.54 -7.72 9.34
CA ILE A 192 -6.40 -8.60 8.54
C ILE A 192 -7.41 -7.75 7.79
N THR A 193 -7.62 -8.11 6.53
CA THR A 193 -8.48 -7.41 5.58
C THR A 193 -9.48 -8.37 4.95
N GLU A 194 -10.50 -7.83 4.29
CA GLU A 194 -11.48 -8.56 3.49
C GLU A 194 -10.83 -9.45 2.43
N ARG A 195 -9.65 -9.06 1.93
CA ARG A 195 -8.89 -9.85 0.96
C ARG A 195 -8.41 -11.16 1.56
N HIS A 196 -8.07 -11.23 2.85
CA HIS A 196 -7.71 -12.48 3.51
C HIS A 196 -8.90 -13.43 3.62
N ILE A 197 -10.08 -12.90 3.95
CA ILE A 197 -11.33 -13.69 4.00
C ILE A 197 -11.59 -14.34 2.64
N LEU A 198 -11.50 -13.54 1.57
CA LEU A 198 -11.67 -14.04 0.21
C LEU A 198 -10.54 -14.98 -0.22
N TYR A 199 -9.32 -14.76 0.23
CA TYR A 199 -8.18 -15.65 -0.04
C TYR A 199 -8.34 -17.01 0.66
N ALA A 200 -8.84 -17.03 1.90
CA ALA A 200 -9.19 -18.26 2.61
C ALA A 200 -10.24 -19.05 1.83
N MET A 201 -11.29 -18.37 1.34
CA MET A 201 -12.28 -18.98 0.45
C MET A 201 -11.66 -19.52 -0.84
N SER A 202 -10.73 -18.79 -1.47
CA SER A 202 -9.96 -19.27 -2.63
C SER A 202 -9.19 -20.55 -2.32
N ARG A 203 -8.46 -20.60 -1.19
CA ARG A 203 -7.69 -21.78 -0.80
C ARG A 203 -8.59 -22.99 -0.54
N GLN A 204 -9.71 -22.81 0.16
CA GLN A 204 -10.64 -23.90 0.45
C GLN A 204 -11.32 -24.40 -0.84
N CYS A 205 -11.70 -23.50 -1.74
CA CYS A 205 -12.25 -23.86 -3.05
C CYS A 205 -11.25 -24.71 -3.87
N ILE A 206 -9.98 -24.32 -3.91
CA ILE A 206 -8.91 -25.09 -4.55
C ILE A 206 -8.74 -26.46 -3.89
N ALA A 207 -8.81 -26.55 -2.55
CA ALA A 207 -8.70 -27.83 -1.85
C ALA A 207 -9.86 -28.80 -2.17
N MET A 208 -11.09 -28.28 -2.27
CA MET A 208 -12.28 -29.09 -2.55
C MET A 208 -12.37 -29.58 -4.01
N PHE A 209 -11.96 -28.73 -4.96
CA PHE A 209 -12.21 -28.98 -6.38
C PHE A 209 -10.94 -29.19 -7.22
N GLY A 210 -9.76 -28.90 -6.68
CA GLY A 210 -8.53 -28.77 -7.46
C GLY A 210 -8.55 -27.53 -8.36
N LYS A 211 -7.46 -27.29 -9.09
CA LYS A 211 -7.40 -26.26 -10.13
C LYS A 211 -7.98 -26.78 -11.45
N GLY A 212 -8.53 -25.90 -12.27
CA GLY A 212 -8.99 -26.20 -13.63
C GLY A 212 -10.49 -26.50 -13.73
N GLU A 213 -10.87 -27.36 -14.68
CA GLU A 213 -12.25 -27.54 -15.14
C GLU A 213 -13.28 -27.85 -14.05
N LYS A 214 -12.92 -28.64 -13.04
CA LYS A 214 -13.86 -29.00 -11.96
C LYS A 214 -14.24 -27.77 -11.14
N LEU A 215 -13.27 -26.91 -10.83
CA LEU A 215 -13.50 -25.67 -10.10
C LEU A 215 -14.30 -24.68 -10.95
N LEU A 216 -13.97 -24.52 -12.23
CA LEU A 216 -14.75 -23.63 -13.11
C LEU A 216 -16.21 -24.05 -13.21
N ARG A 217 -16.46 -25.35 -13.41
CA ARG A 217 -17.84 -25.87 -13.44
C ARG A 217 -18.56 -25.57 -12.13
N PHE A 218 -17.90 -25.71 -10.99
CA PHE A 218 -18.49 -25.34 -9.70
C PHE A 218 -18.83 -23.84 -9.64
N LEU A 219 -17.90 -22.95 -10.02
CA LEU A 219 -18.15 -21.50 -10.03
C LEU A 219 -19.35 -21.13 -10.90
N GLU A 220 -19.42 -21.63 -12.13
CA GLU A 220 -20.44 -21.24 -13.09
C GLU A 220 -21.79 -21.93 -12.82
N LYS A 221 -21.77 -23.22 -12.46
CA LYS A 221 -23.00 -24.02 -12.34
C LYS A 221 -23.60 -24.01 -10.95
N GLU A 222 -22.79 -24.00 -9.90
CA GLU A 222 -23.28 -24.07 -8.52
C GLU A 222 -23.32 -22.69 -7.85
N LEU A 223 -22.23 -21.91 -7.94
CA LEU A 223 -22.18 -20.55 -7.40
C LEU A 223 -22.83 -19.51 -8.31
N LYS A 224 -23.16 -19.87 -9.56
CA LYS A 224 -23.76 -18.98 -10.57
C LYS A 224 -22.95 -17.70 -10.80
N VAL A 225 -21.61 -17.83 -10.76
CA VAL A 225 -20.69 -16.74 -11.00
C VAL A 225 -20.44 -16.59 -12.49
N ALA A 226 -20.60 -15.37 -13.01
CA ALA A 226 -20.23 -15.04 -14.38
C ALA A 226 -18.72 -14.76 -14.46
N LEU A 227 -18.03 -15.45 -15.35
CA LEU A 227 -16.59 -15.27 -15.59
C LEU A 227 -16.37 -14.60 -16.95
N SER A 228 -15.45 -13.63 -17.01
CA SER A 228 -14.99 -13.10 -18.29
C SER A 228 -14.14 -14.16 -19.02
N PRO A 229 -14.02 -14.08 -20.37
CA PRO A 229 -13.20 -15.03 -21.13
C PRO A 229 -11.74 -15.09 -20.65
N GLN A 230 -11.18 -13.94 -20.25
CA GLN A 230 -9.83 -13.86 -19.72
C GLN A 230 -9.70 -14.62 -18.40
N VAL A 231 -10.59 -14.36 -17.43
CA VAL A 231 -10.56 -15.04 -16.13
C VAL A 231 -10.79 -16.55 -16.28
N ASN A 232 -11.69 -16.95 -17.18
CA ASN A 232 -11.93 -18.36 -17.48
C ASN A 232 -10.63 -19.05 -17.95
N SER A 233 -9.92 -18.45 -18.90
CA SER A 233 -8.61 -18.95 -19.38
C SER A 233 -7.58 -19.07 -18.25
N LEU A 234 -7.47 -18.05 -17.39
CA LEU A 234 -6.54 -18.06 -16.25
C LEU A 234 -6.83 -19.15 -15.21
N LEU A 235 -8.11 -19.45 -14.97
CA LEU A 235 -8.53 -20.48 -14.01
C LEU A 235 -8.54 -21.88 -14.61
N LEU A 236 -8.49 -22.02 -15.94
CA LEU A 236 -8.33 -23.32 -16.61
C LEU A 236 -6.90 -23.84 -16.51
N ASP A 237 -5.90 -22.95 -16.50
CA ASP A 237 -4.50 -23.33 -16.39
C ASP A 237 -4.13 -23.78 -14.96
N PRO A 238 -3.85 -25.07 -14.72
CA PRO A 238 -3.46 -25.56 -13.41
C PRO A 238 -2.06 -25.11 -12.98
N LEU A 239 -1.19 -24.73 -13.93
CA LEU A 239 0.17 -24.28 -13.69
C LEU A 239 0.26 -22.78 -13.39
N ASN A 240 -0.85 -22.04 -13.52
CA ASN A 240 -0.92 -20.63 -13.19
C ASN A 240 -0.45 -20.39 -11.73
N PRO A 241 0.65 -19.64 -11.51
CA PRO A 241 1.17 -19.36 -10.17
C PRO A 241 0.30 -18.35 -9.41
N HIS A 242 -0.55 -17.60 -10.11
CA HIS A 242 -1.41 -16.56 -9.54
C HIS A 242 -2.84 -17.05 -9.23
N TYR A 243 -3.10 -18.34 -9.41
CA TYR A 243 -4.44 -18.93 -9.38
C TYR A 243 -5.32 -18.49 -8.20
N ALA A 244 -4.76 -18.51 -6.99
CA ALA A 244 -5.52 -18.14 -5.78
C ALA A 244 -5.86 -16.64 -5.73
N TYR A 245 -5.00 -15.78 -6.27
CA TYR A 245 -5.26 -14.34 -6.40
C TYR A 245 -6.28 -14.05 -7.50
N ASP A 246 -6.23 -14.77 -8.62
CA ASP A 246 -7.23 -14.66 -9.69
C ASP A 246 -8.62 -15.07 -9.18
N LEU A 247 -8.67 -16.19 -8.45
CA LEU A 247 -9.90 -16.68 -7.82
C LEU A 247 -10.41 -15.71 -6.74
N LEU A 248 -9.51 -15.09 -5.96
CA LEU A 248 -9.88 -14.02 -5.04
C LEU A 248 -10.56 -12.86 -5.77
N GLY A 249 -10.02 -12.45 -6.92
CA GLY A 249 -10.61 -11.39 -7.75
C GLY A 249 -12.04 -11.71 -8.16
N VAL A 250 -12.30 -12.96 -8.54
CA VAL A 250 -13.66 -13.46 -8.85
C VAL A 250 -14.58 -13.37 -7.64
N PHE A 251 -14.13 -13.84 -6.47
CA PHE A 251 -14.95 -13.78 -5.27
C PHE A 251 -15.17 -12.35 -4.78
N LYS A 252 -14.19 -11.46 -4.92
CA LYS A 252 -14.32 -10.05 -4.58
C LYS A 252 -15.46 -9.40 -5.35
N SER A 253 -15.51 -9.55 -6.67
CA SER A 253 -16.55 -8.91 -7.50
C SER A 253 -17.96 -9.49 -7.28
N ASN A 254 -18.06 -10.76 -6.88
CA ASN A 254 -19.35 -11.47 -6.78
C ASN A 254 -19.91 -11.57 -5.35
N PHE A 255 -19.05 -11.66 -4.34
CA PHE A 255 -19.44 -11.96 -2.96
C PHE A 255 -19.18 -10.82 -1.99
N LEU A 256 -18.17 -9.97 -2.19
CA LEU A 256 -17.86 -8.88 -1.25
C LEU A 256 -19.10 -8.05 -0.89
N PRO A 257 -19.93 -7.58 -1.85
CA PRO A 257 -21.14 -6.80 -1.52
C PRO A 257 -22.19 -7.55 -0.69
N ARG A 258 -22.09 -8.88 -0.56
CA ARG A 258 -23.08 -9.73 0.13
C ARG A 258 -22.72 -10.05 1.57
N PHE A 259 -21.44 -9.93 1.94
CA PHE A 259 -20.99 -10.15 3.31
C PHE A 259 -20.29 -8.93 3.92
N PHE A 260 -20.04 -7.87 3.11
CA PHE A 260 -19.41 -6.66 3.60
C PHE A 260 -20.26 -6.01 4.71
N ILE A 261 -19.62 -5.77 5.84
CA ILE A 261 -20.20 -5.05 6.97
C ILE A 261 -19.50 -3.69 7.02
N GLN A 262 -20.27 -2.62 7.20
CA GLN A 262 -19.73 -1.26 7.33
C GLN A 262 -18.82 -1.16 8.57
N PRO A 263 -17.66 -0.50 8.47
CA PRO A 263 -16.80 -0.27 9.63
C PRO A 263 -17.52 0.59 10.68
N ALA A 264 -17.30 0.26 11.95
CA ALA A 264 -17.83 1.08 13.05
C ALA A 264 -16.98 2.35 13.24
N LYS A 265 -17.54 3.39 13.87
CA LYS A 265 -16.78 4.61 14.20
C LYS A 265 -15.52 4.33 15.02
N ALA A 266 -15.52 3.30 15.87
CA ALA A 266 -14.35 2.89 16.64
C ALA A 266 -13.23 2.23 15.78
N GLU A 267 -13.54 1.76 14.57
CA GLU A 267 -12.56 1.25 13.59
C GLU A 267 -12.02 2.36 12.68
N CYS A 268 -12.72 3.49 12.57
CA CYS A 268 -12.34 4.62 11.74
C CYS A 268 -12.23 5.89 12.60
N PRO A 269 -11.06 6.18 13.19
CA PRO A 269 -10.83 7.40 13.96
C PRO A 269 -11.14 8.67 13.14
N ASP A 270 -11.46 9.77 13.81
CA ASP A 270 -11.67 11.06 13.13
C ASP A 270 -10.39 11.46 12.37
N VAL A 271 -10.55 11.92 11.13
CA VAL A 271 -9.43 12.32 10.28
C VAL A 271 -8.50 13.34 10.95
N ARG A 272 -9.05 14.27 11.74
CA ARG A 272 -8.25 15.32 12.40
C ARG A 272 -7.30 14.72 13.43
N ASP A 273 -7.75 13.70 14.17
CA ASP A 273 -6.93 13.01 15.16
C ASP A 273 -5.79 12.25 14.49
N VAL A 274 -6.05 11.61 13.34
CA VAL A 274 -5.04 10.86 12.60
C VAL A 274 -4.01 11.78 11.96
N VAL A 275 -4.44 12.91 11.38
CA VAL A 275 -3.54 13.92 10.80
C VAL A 275 -2.69 14.57 11.89
N ALA A 276 -3.30 14.95 13.03
CA ALA A 276 -2.57 15.49 14.17
C ALA A 276 -1.54 14.48 14.70
N PHE A 277 -1.91 13.20 14.82
CA PHE A 277 -0.98 12.14 15.22
C PHE A 277 0.19 12.02 14.23
N GLY A 278 -0.09 11.88 12.94
CA GLY A 278 0.96 11.75 11.92
C GLY A 278 1.91 12.95 11.88
N ASN A 279 1.40 14.17 12.01
CA ASN A 279 2.22 15.37 12.13
C ASN A 279 3.08 15.35 13.42
N SER A 280 2.52 14.91 14.55
CA SER A 280 3.23 14.89 15.85
C SER A 280 4.39 13.91 15.92
N ILE A 281 4.36 12.83 15.13
CA ILE A 281 5.45 11.85 15.03
C ILE A 281 6.44 12.19 13.92
N GLY A 282 6.28 13.34 13.25
CA GLY A 282 7.11 13.73 12.12
C GLY A 282 6.89 12.89 10.86
N GLY A 283 5.76 12.19 10.74
CA GLY A 283 5.33 11.57 9.49
C GLY A 283 4.65 12.60 8.58
N ILE A 284 4.30 12.17 7.37
CA ILE A 284 3.63 13.00 6.35
C ILE A 284 2.25 12.41 6.05
N PRO A 285 1.19 12.83 6.77
CA PRO A 285 -0.18 12.51 6.40
C PRO A 285 -0.50 12.96 4.97
N ALA A 286 -1.05 12.06 4.18
CA ALA A 286 -1.41 12.31 2.79
C ALA A 286 -2.80 11.76 2.50
N TYR A 287 -3.67 12.62 1.96
CA TYR A 287 -4.96 12.17 1.44
C TYR A 287 -4.76 11.38 0.14
N ALA A 288 -5.36 10.19 0.03
CA ALA A 288 -5.18 9.31 -1.14
C ALA A 288 -6.25 9.59 -2.22
N TYR A 289 -5.96 10.51 -3.15
CA TYR A 289 -6.89 10.84 -4.23
C TYR A 289 -7.14 9.66 -5.17
N LEU A 290 -8.42 9.35 -5.40
CA LEU A 290 -8.86 8.30 -6.30
C LEU A 290 -9.27 8.84 -7.67
N GLY A 291 -10.15 9.85 -7.68
CA GLY A 291 -10.71 10.47 -8.88
C GLY A 291 -11.82 9.65 -9.55
N ASP A 292 -12.68 10.33 -10.32
CA ASP A 292 -13.80 9.70 -11.05
C ASP A 292 -13.30 8.64 -12.05
N VAL A 293 -14.07 7.56 -12.20
CA VAL A 293 -13.83 6.51 -13.20
C VAL A 293 -14.90 6.61 -14.28
N ALA A 294 -14.59 7.15 -15.46
CA ALA A 294 -15.55 7.27 -16.56
C ALA A 294 -15.60 6.00 -17.45
N GLN A 295 -14.43 5.41 -17.75
CA GLN A 295 -14.28 4.12 -18.42
C GLN A 295 -13.04 3.44 -17.84
N SER A 296 -13.19 2.20 -17.37
CA SER A 296 -12.02 1.41 -16.95
C SER A 296 -11.17 1.09 -18.18
N VAL A 297 -9.88 1.40 -18.13
CA VAL A 297 -8.88 1.08 -19.18
C VAL A 297 -8.86 -0.42 -19.50
N THR A 298 -9.34 -1.28 -18.59
CA THR A 298 -9.48 -2.74 -18.76
C THR A 298 -10.90 -3.22 -19.09
N GLY A 299 -11.86 -2.32 -19.36
CA GLY A 299 -13.23 -2.67 -19.80
C GLY A 299 -14.21 -3.22 -18.74
N ASP A 300 -13.75 -3.51 -17.52
CA ASP A 300 -14.52 -4.28 -16.53
C ASP A 300 -15.14 -3.47 -15.36
N LYS A 301 -14.86 -2.17 -15.21
CA LYS A 301 -15.44 -1.35 -14.13
C LYS A 301 -16.56 -0.45 -14.62
N LYS A 302 -17.64 -0.38 -13.82
CA LYS A 302 -18.73 0.58 -14.00
C LYS A 302 -18.20 2.00 -13.83
N ALA A 303 -18.79 2.94 -14.57
CA ALA A 303 -18.53 4.35 -14.34
C ALA A 303 -18.92 4.71 -12.90
N GLU A 304 -18.07 5.45 -12.20
CA GLU A 304 -18.22 5.72 -10.79
C GLU A 304 -17.71 7.13 -10.45
N LYS A 305 -18.49 7.84 -9.64
CA LYS A 305 -18.23 9.21 -9.20
C LYS A 305 -17.63 9.21 -7.80
N PHE A 306 -16.59 10.02 -7.60
CA PHE A 306 -15.83 10.23 -6.39
C PHE A 306 -15.59 11.73 -6.21
N GLU A 307 -14.32 12.18 -6.12
CA GLU A 307 -13.97 13.52 -5.65
C GLU A 307 -14.07 14.64 -6.68
N ASP A 308 -14.05 14.35 -7.99
CA ASP A 308 -13.80 15.37 -9.02
C ASP A 308 -14.80 16.53 -8.97
N ASP A 309 -16.09 16.26 -8.73
CA ASP A 309 -17.14 17.27 -8.73
C ASP A 309 -17.02 18.24 -7.53
N PHE A 310 -16.36 17.84 -6.44
CA PHE A 310 -16.16 18.63 -5.23
C PHE A 310 -14.68 18.79 -4.85
N LEU A 311 -13.76 18.59 -5.80
CA LEU A 311 -12.32 18.56 -5.53
C LEU A 311 -11.79 19.84 -4.88
N VAL A 312 -12.33 21.02 -5.24
CA VAL A 312 -11.91 22.29 -4.61
C VAL A 312 -12.31 22.33 -3.13
N GLU A 313 -13.57 21.99 -2.81
CA GLU A 313 -14.08 21.90 -1.44
C GLU A 313 -13.27 20.89 -0.62
N LEU A 314 -12.95 19.74 -1.21
CA LEU A 314 -12.10 18.73 -0.58
C LEU A 314 -10.72 19.31 -0.27
N MET A 315 -10.04 19.91 -1.26
CA MET A 315 -8.69 20.42 -1.07
C MET A 315 -8.63 21.53 0.00
N ASP A 316 -9.64 22.39 0.09
CA ASP A 316 -9.75 23.39 1.15
C ASP A 316 -9.92 22.72 2.53
N LEU A 317 -10.81 21.73 2.63
CA LEU A 317 -10.99 20.96 3.86
C LEU A 317 -9.71 20.23 4.30
N LEU A 318 -8.93 19.68 3.36
CA LEU A 318 -7.66 19.01 3.68
C LEU A 318 -6.65 19.97 4.31
N VAL A 319 -6.57 21.20 3.81
CA VAL A 319 -5.72 22.26 4.39
C VAL A 319 -6.21 22.63 5.79
N ASP A 320 -7.51 22.82 5.97
CA ASP A 320 -8.11 23.16 7.27
C ASP A 320 -7.88 22.05 8.33
N ILE A 321 -7.86 20.78 7.91
CA ILE A 321 -7.53 19.65 8.78
C ILE A 321 -6.03 19.62 9.13
N GLY A 322 -5.17 20.17 8.29
CA GLY A 322 -3.72 20.21 8.48
C GLY A 322 -2.94 19.12 7.74
N TYR A 323 -3.46 18.62 6.63
CA TYR A 323 -2.69 17.72 5.76
C TYR A 323 -1.49 18.47 5.15
N PRO A 324 -0.27 17.91 5.23
CA PRO A 324 0.89 18.46 4.51
C PRO A 324 0.98 17.98 3.05
N ALA A 325 0.24 16.92 2.68
CA ALA A 325 0.41 16.24 1.39
C ALA A 325 -0.88 15.65 0.82
N ILE A 326 -0.83 15.36 -0.47
CA ILE A 326 -1.75 14.48 -1.18
C ILE A 326 -0.96 13.35 -1.85
N THR A 327 -1.59 12.18 -1.99
CA THR A 327 -1.03 11.06 -2.75
C THR A 327 -2.01 10.57 -3.80
N TYR A 328 -1.50 10.20 -4.97
CA TYR A 328 -2.29 9.68 -6.09
C TYR A 328 -1.45 8.77 -6.96
N MET A 329 -2.10 8.07 -7.89
CA MET A 329 -1.45 7.04 -8.70
C MET A 329 -1.62 7.40 -10.17
N PRO A 330 -0.58 7.92 -10.86
CA PRO A 330 -0.66 8.27 -12.28
C PRO A 330 -1.36 7.25 -13.19
N PRO A 331 -1.17 5.90 -13.06
CA PRO A 331 -1.86 4.95 -13.93
C PRO A 331 -3.38 4.84 -13.68
N ARG A 332 -3.90 5.43 -12.60
CA ARG A 332 -5.34 5.41 -12.26
C ARG A 332 -6.05 6.71 -12.63
N ASN A 333 -5.32 7.76 -13.00
CA ASN A 333 -5.88 9.09 -13.21
C ASN A 333 -5.67 9.56 -14.66
N THR A 334 -6.65 10.28 -15.20
CA THR A 334 -6.49 10.93 -16.50
C THR A 334 -5.50 12.11 -16.41
N LEU A 335 -4.94 12.53 -17.55
CA LEU A 335 -4.09 13.72 -17.60
C LEU A 335 -4.82 14.98 -17.09
N GLU A 336 -6.11 15.11 -17.39
CA GLU A 336 -6.94 16.24 -16.94
C GLU A 336 -7.12 16.24 -15.42
N GLN A 337 -7.45 15.07 -14.84
CA GLN A 337 -7.54 14.89 -13.39
C GLN A 337 -6.21 15.26 -12.71
N MET A 338 -5.09 14.73 -13.21
CA MET A 338 -3.77 15.02 -12.64
C MET A 338 -3.40 16.50 -12.73
N HIS A 339 -3.61 17.15 -13.88
CA HIS A 339 -3.30 18.57 -14.04
C HIS A 339 -4.11 19.45 -13.08
N ARG A 340 -5.41 19.15 -12.90
CA ARG A 340 -6.28 19.88 -11.98
C ARG A 340 -5.85 19.66 -10.53
N LEU A 341 -5.59 18.42 -10.14
CA LEU A 341 -5.12 18.07 -8.79
C LEU A 341 -3.77 18.73 -8.45
N GLN A 342 -2.80 18.63 -9.35
CA GLN A 342 -1.46 19.23 -9.24
C GLN A 342 -1.54 20.75 -9.06
N SER A 343 -2.39 21.43 -9.85
CA SER A 343 -2.58 22.87 -9.74
C SER A 343 -3.13 23.26 -8.36
N LEU A 344 -4.17 22.56 -7.90
CA LEU A 344 -4.79 22.81 -6.60
C LEU A 344 -3.83 22.50 -5.43
N ALA A 345 -3.02 21.45 -5.55
CA ALA A 345 -2.02 21.08 -4.55
C ALA A 345 -0.95 22.16 -4.42
N LYS A 346 -0.44 22.68 -5.55
CA LYS A 346 0.53 23.77 -5.58
C LYS A 346 -0.02 25.05 -4.98
N GLU A 347 -1.24 25.45 -5.34
CA GLU A 347 -1.90 26.63 -4.77
C GLU A 347 -2.04 26.58 -3.25
N ARG A 348 -2.21 25.37 -2.70
CA ARG A 348 -2.40 25.10 -1.27
C ARG A 348 -1.14 24.66 -0.55
N ASN A 349 0.01 24.68 -1.23
CA ASN A 349 1.31 24.29 -0.67
C ASN A 349 1.31 22.86 -0.10
N LEU A 350 0.65 21.92 -0.80
CA LEU A 350 0.60 20.51 -0.47
C LEU A 350 1.68 19.74 -1.23
N MET A 351 2.44 18.90 -0.55
CA MET A 351 3.38 17.99 -1.20
C MET A 351 2.62 16.92 -1.98
N GLU A 352 3.10 16.62 -3.18
CA GLU A 352 2.54 15.57 -4.01
C GLU A 352 3.37 14.28 -3.91
N ILE A 353 2.71 13.16 -3.65
CA ILE A 353 3.33 11.84 -3.46
C ILE A 353 2.70 10.83 -4.42
N SER A 354 3.49 9.91 -4.97
CA SER A 354 2.96 8.84 -5.83
C SER A 354 3.52 7.46 -5.51
N GLY A 355 2.64 6.47 -5.48
CA GLY A 355 2.95 5.04 -5.43
C GLY A 355 1.89 4.19 -6.13
N VAL A 356 2.12 2.89 -6.32
CA VAL A 356 1.31 2.05 -7.24
C VAL A 356 0.32 1.13 -6.50
N ASP A 357 0.39 1.06 -5.17
CA ASP A 357 -0.46 0.20 -4.32
C ASP A 357 -0.40 -1.27 -4.79
N ILE A 358 0.80 -1.83 -4.65
CA ILE A 358 1.10 -3.22 -5.01
C ILE A 358 0.57 -4.16 -3.92
N ASN A 359 -0.45 -4.95 -4.24
CA ASN A 359 -1.13 -5.88 -3.33
C ASN A 359 -1.54 -7.22 -3.98
N SER A 360 -1.13 -7.47 -5.23
CA SER A 360 -1.48 -8.66 -6.01
C SER A 360 -0.29 -9.19 -6.81
N SER A 361 -0.22 -10.51 -6.96
CA SER A 361 0.90 -11.20 -7.63
C SER A 361 1.02 -10.92 -9.13
N ARG A 362 0.02 -10.29 -9.75
CA ARG A 362 0.07 -9.88 -11.16
C ARG A 362 0.43 -8.41 -11.34
N GLN A 363 0.45 -7.61 -10.28
CA GLN A 363 0.79 -6.19 -10.39
C GLN A 363 2.29 -6.03 -10.64
N SER A 364 2.62 -5.13 -11.56
CA SER A 364 4.01 -4.76 -11.84
C SER A 364 4.51 -3.80 -10.76
N MET A 365 5.77 -3.96 -10.34
CA MET A 365 6.46 -2.96 -9.52
C MET A 365 6.70 -1.65 -10.29
N ASN A 366 6.81 -1.73 -11.61
CA ASN A 366 7.07 -0.59 -12.50
C ASN A 366 5.81 0.26 -12.73
N CYS A 367 6.03 1.56 -12.87
CA CYS A 367 5.05 2.57 -13.25
C CYS A 367 5.71 3.53 -14.25
N PRO A 368 5.74 3.17 -15.54
CA PRO A 368 6.36 4.00 -16.58
C PRO A 368 5.66 5.37 -16.74
N GLU A 369 4.43 5.52 -16.26
CA GLU A 369 3.70 6.79 -16.22
C GLU A 369 4.44 7.87 -15.41
N LEU A 370 5.22 7.49 -14.39
CA LEU A 370 6.03 8.43 -13.60
C LEU A 370 7.12 9.12 -14.43
N LEU A 371 7.52 8.53 -15.55
CA LEU A 371 8.55 9.09 -16.41
C LEU A 371 8.01 10.15 -17.39
N GLN A 372 6.68 10.32 -17.44
CA GLN A 372 6.05 11.36 -18.25
C GLN A 372 6.42 12.75 -17.71
N PRO A 373 6.56 13.77 -18.58
CA PRO A 373 6.92 15.12 -18.14
C PRO A 373 6.03 15.70 -17.03
N SER A 374 4.73 15.37 -17.04
CA SER A 374 3.74 15.82 -16.04
C SER A 374 3.83 15.10 -14.70
N CYS A 375 4.69 14.08 -14.56
CA CYS A 375 4.82 13.26 -13.35
C CYS A 375 6.25 13.24 -12.80
N ARG A 376 7.24 13.83 -13.50
CA ARG A 376 8.64 13.77 -13.10
C ARG A 376 8.91 14.35 -11.72
N HIS A 377 8.17 15.39 -11.30
CA HIS A 377 8.29 15.98 -9.97
C HIS A 377 7.93 14.98 -8.86
N LEU A 378 7.07 14.00 -9.14
CA LEU A 378 6.72 12.94 -8.18
C LEU A 378 7.92 12.03 -7.88
N VAL A 379 8.84 11.87 -8.84
CA VAL A 379 10.10 11.17 -8.60
C VAL A 379 10.95 11.97 -7.60
N ASP A 380 11.08 13.28 -7.79
CA ASP A 380 11.80 14.14 -6.83
C ASP A 380 11.13 14.13 -5.45
N SER A 381 9.80 14.23 -5.38
CA SER A 381 9.06 14.10 -4.12
C SER A 381 9.32 12.78 -3.41
N ALA A 382 9.44 11.66 -4.13
CA ALA A 382 9.75 10.37 -3.52
C ALA A 382 11.17 10.35 -2.92
N TRP A 383 12.17 10.94 -3.59
CA TRP A 383 13.51 11.07 -3.01
C TRP A 383 13.54 12.03 -1.83
N ALA A 384 12.74 13.11 -1.88
CA ALA A 384 12.58 14.03 -0.77
C ALA A 384 11.95 13.35 0.45
N LEU A 385 10.95 12.50 0.23
CA LEU A 385 10.31 11.69 1.28
C LEU A 385 11.31 10.73 1.94
N VAL A 386 12.14 10.04 1.16
CA VAL A 386 13.19 9.16 1.70
C VAL A 386 14.16 9.97 2.58
N ALA A 387 14.65 11.10 2.07
CA ALA A 387 15.56 11.95 2.84
C ALA A 387 14.92 12.49 4.11
N HIS A 388 13.66 12.92 4.03
CA HIS A 388 12.86 13.37 5.17
C HIS A 388 12.86 12.32 6.28
N GLU A 389 12.51 11.07 5.96
CA GLU A 389 12.45 10.00 6.96
C GLU A 389 13.81 9.77 7.63
N LYS A 390 14.90 9.73 6.85
CA LYS A 390 16.24 9.45 7.40
C LYS A 390 16.74 10.59 8.28
N LEU A 391 16.51 11.84 7.86
CA LEU A 391 16.91 13.01 8.63
C LEU A 391 16.09 13.13 9.91
N ALA A 392 14.76 13.01 9.83
CA ALA A 392 13.87 13.02 10.98
C ALA A 392 14.11 11.85 11.95
N THR A 393 14.70 10.76 11.46
CA THR A 393 15.15 9.64 12.31
C THR A 393 16.35 10.02 13.19
N VAL A 394 17.28 10.81 12.65
CA VAL A 394 18.49 11.26 13.37
C VAL A 394 18.16 12.44 14.28
N ASP A 395 17.41 13.41 13.76
CA ASP A 395 16.98 14.61 14.46
C ASP A 395 15.61 15.06 13.93
N ALA A 396 14.61 15.10 14.82
CA ALA A 396 13.23 15.43 14.47
C ALA A 396 13.09 16.83 13.85
N GLU A 397 13.95 17.79 14.22
CA GLU A 397 13.91 19.15 13.68
C GLU A 397 14.26 19.19 12.19
N LEU A 398 14.95 18.16 11.69
CA LEU A 398 15.33 18.02 10.29
C LEU A 398 14.26 17.35 9.44
N GLY A 399 13.07 17.07 9.99
CA GLY A 399 11.90 16.70 9.20
C GLY A 399 11.49 17.84 8.28
N LEU A 400 11.23 17.54 7.00
CA LEU A 400 10.81 18.49 5.95
C LEU A 400 9.75 19.51 6.41
N PHE A 401 8.76 19.07 7.20
CA PHE A 401 7.64 19.88 7.68
C PHE A 401 7.77 20.35 9.15
N HIS A 402 8.91 20.09 9.81
CA HIS A 402 9.11 20.55 11.18
C HIS A 402 9.16 22.10 11.21
N PRO A 403 8.47 22.76 12.17
CA PRO A 403 8.44 24.22 12.23
C PRO A 403 9.83 24.85 12.46
N ASP A 404 10.66 24.20 13.27
CA ASP A 404 12.02 24.66 13.58
C ASP A 404 13.08 24.19 12.58
N ASN A 405 12.66 23.60 11.46
CA ASN A 405 13.60 23.16 10.43
C ASN A 405 14.47 24.35 9.95
N PRO A 406 15.79 24.18 9.78
CA PRO A 406 16.68 25.26 9.31
C PRO A 406 16.30 25.86 7.94
N HIS A 407 15.47 25.16 7.19
CA HIS A 407 14.95 25.57 5.89
C HIS A 407 13.44 25.85 5.89
N ALA A 408 12.78 25.94 7.05
CA ALA A 408 11.34 26.23 7.15
C ALA A 408 10.93 27.54 6.47
N GLY A 409 11.85 28.51 6.39
CA GLY A 409 11.63 29.79 5.68
C GLY A 409 11.69 29.71 4.15
N LYS A 410 12.10 28.58 3.57
CA LYS A 410 12.08 28.37 2.11
C LYS A 410 10.70 27.90 1.65
N SER A 411 10.39 28.14 0.38
CA SER A 411 9.19 27.57 -0.26
C SER A 411 9.20 26.03 -0.19
N LEU A 412 8.02 25.40 -0.30
CA LEU A 412 7.95 23.93 -0.31
C LEU A 412 8.74 23.34 -1.49
N ASP A 413 8.64 23.92 -2.69
CA ASP A 413 9.38 23.48 -3.87
C ASP A 413 10.91 23.49 -3.63
N GLU A 414 11.44 24.53 -2.98
CA GLU A 414 12.88 24.61 -2.64
C GLU A 414 13.29 23.58 -1.59
N ARG A 415 12.44 23.31 -0.58
CA ARG A 415 12.69 22.26 0.41
C ARG A 415 12.65 20.88 -0.23
N LEU A 416 11.65 20.59 -1.07
CA LEU A 416 11.55 19.33 -1.80
C LEU A 416 12.76 19.10 -2.70
N ALA A 417 13.20 20.12 -3.44
CA ALA A 417 14.40 20.02 -4.29
C ALA A 417 15.68 19.73 -3.47
N LEU A 418 15.84 20.38 -2.31
CA LEU A 418 16.95 20.11 -1.40
C LEU A 418 16.93 18.65 -0.91
N TYR A 419 15.80 18.21 -0.36
CA TYR A 419 15.66 16.87 0.19
C TYR A 419 15.78 15.80 -0.89
N ALA A 420 15.24 16.03 -2.09
CA ALA A 420 15.42 15.14 -3.23
C ALA A 420 16.90 14.99 -3.61
N SER A 421 17.65 16.09 -3.66
CA SER A 421 19.09 16.09 -3.92
C SER A 421 19.87 15.31 -2.87
N LEU A 422 19.50 15.47 -1.60
CA LEU A 422 20.07 14.71 -0.48
C LEU A 422 19.77 13.21 -0.64
N GLY A 423 18.49 12.85 -0.83
CA GLY A 423 18.07 11.46 -1.02
C GLY A 423 18.82 10.76 -2.15
N ARG A 424 19.03 11.45 -3.28
CA ARG A 424 19.78 10.92 -4.43
C ARG A 424 21.26 10.67 -4.16
N LYS A 425 21.87 11.45 -3.26
CA LYS A 425 23.28 11.32 -2.86
C LYS A 425 23.48 10.35 -1.70
N MET A 426 22.40 9.90 -1.07
CA MET A 426 22.43 8.98 0.07
C MET A 426 23.07 7.65 -0.32
N ASP A 427 23.97 7.16 0.53
CA ASP A 427 24.37 5.75 0.49
C ASP A 427 23.23 4.88 1.04
N SER A 428 22.62 4.06 0.18
CA SER A 428 21.50 3.19 0.56
C SER A 428 21.90 2.07 1.53
N HIS A 429 23.19 1.72 1.64
CA HIS A 429 23.68 0.79 2.65
C HIS A 429 23.83 1.45 4.02
N HIS A 430 24.12 2.76 4.06
CA HIS A 430 24.28 3.57 5.28
C HIS A 430 23.35 4.79 5.27
N PRO A 431 22.02 4.61 5.21
CA PRO A 431 21.10 5.70 4.88
C PRO A 431 21.05 6.83 5.93
N LEU A 432 21.42 6.56 7.18
CA LEU A 432 21.45 7.59 8.23
C LEU A 432 22.71 8.47 8.17
N ASP A 433 23.75 8.08 7.43
CA ASP A 433 24.91 8.94 7.16
C ASP A 433 24.55 10.15 6.28
N LEU A 434 23.34 10.17 5.73
CA LEU A 434 22.75 11.31 5.02
C LEU A 434 22.86 12.63 5.80
N ILE A 435 22.81 12.57 7.13
CA ILE A 435 22.97 13.73 8.01
C ILE A 435 24.27 14.51 7.75
N LYS A 436 25.33 13.85 7.27
CA LYS A 436 26.62 14.48 6.95
C LYS A 436 26.55 15.36 5.70
N LEU A 437 25.47 15.27 4.93
CA LEU A 437 25.21 16.03 3.71
C LEU A 437 24.22 17.19 3.93
N PHE A 438 23.54 17.24 5.08
CA PHE A 438 22.59 18.28 5.47
C PHE A 438 23.35 19.46 6.08
#